data_AF-A0A8C5GE47-F1
#
_entry.id   AF-A0A8C5GE47-F1
#
_cell.length_a   1.000
_cell.length_b   1.000
_cell.length_c   1.000
_cell.angle_alpha   90.00
_cell.angle_beta   90.00
_cell.angle_gamma   90.00
#
_symmetry.space_group_name_H-M   'P 1'
#
loop_
_entity.id
_entity.type
_entity.pdbx_description
1 polymer ?
#
loop_
_entity_poly.entity_id
_entity_poly.type
_entity_poly.pdbx_seq_one_letter_code
_entity_poly.pdbx_strand_id
1 'polypeptide(L)'
;MWPGTRIADGTRFVRVRFTDADGGRLLVVEGLKKDRRYRLINIYAPNKVMEWKRFFGVAGRWCNNDTIMMGDFNVILTSDDVSDASKFFPDSSRSLIYKLLKERNMVDIWRVLNPKVKAFSRMQVVQGRLKRSRIDFWLSPILHR
;
A
#
# COMPACT_ATOMS: atom_id res chain seq x y z
N MET A 1 -5.11 12.89 -23.55
CA MET A 1 -4.85 11.45 -23.75
C MET A 1 -3.35 11.34 -24.06
N TRP A 2 -2.54 10.78 -23.16
CA TRP A 2 -1.09 10.66 -23.38
C TRP A 2 -0.83 9.49 -24.36
N PRO A 3 -0.14 9.71 -25.49
CA PRO A 3 0.13 8.65 -26.45
C PRO A 3 1.08 7.64 -25.81
N GLY A 4 0.67 6.36 -25.83
CA GLY A 4 1.27 5.28 -25.08
C GLY A 4 2.77 5.13 -25.30
N THR A 5 3.54 5.48 -24.27
CA THR A 5 4.95 5.08 -24.13
C THR A 5 5.01 3.55 -24.11
N ARG A 6 5.60 2.97 -25.15
CA ARG A 6 5.93 1.53 -25.18
C ARG A 6 7.24 1.35 -24.44
N ILE A 7 7.25 0.47 -23.44
CA ILE A 7 8.49 -0.03 -22.83
C ILE A 7 8.94 -1.23 -23.67
N ALA A 8 10.25 -1.44 -23.78
CA ALA A 8 10.91 -2.39 -24.69
C ALA A 8 10.39 -3.85 -24.63
N ASP A 9 9.68 -4.25 -23.58
CA ASP A 9 9.15 -5.60 -23.38
C ASP A 9 7.68 -5.78 -23.83
N GLY A 10 7.12 -4.80 -24.56
CA GLY A 10 5.73 -4.81 -25.00
C GLY A 10 4.74 -4.31 -23.94
N THR A 11 5.21 -3.89 -22.76
CA THR A 11 4.37 -3.21 -21.77
C THR A 11 3.92 -1.85 -22.28
N ARG A 12 2.62 -1.56 -22.15
CA ARG A 12 2.03 -0.27 -22.50
C ARG A 12 1.27 0.28 -21.31
N PHE A 13 1.55 1.52 -20.94
CA PHE A 13 0.65 2.26 -20.04
C PHE A 13 -0.57 2.69 -20.82
N VAL A 14 -1.75 2.35 -20.29
CA VAL A 14 -3.02 2.59 -20.97
C VAL A 14 -3.82 3.67 -20.25
N ARG A 15 -3.62 3.85 -18.95
CA ARG A 15 -4.27 4.93 -18.20
C ARG A 15 -3.47 5.34 -16.99
N VAL A 16 -3.38 6.64 -16.74
CA VAL A 16 -2.88 7.21 -15.48
C VAL A 16 -3.97 8.08 -14.90
N ARG A 17 -4.26 7.94 -13.61
CA ARG A 17 -5.25 8.75 -12.89
C ARG A 17 -4.70 9.20 -11.55
N PHE A 18 -4.83 10.49 -11.30
CA PHE A 18 -4.70 11.10 -9.97
C PHE A 18 -6.10 11.19 -9.39
N THR A 19 -6.31 10.64 -8.19
CA THR A 19 -7.70 10.34 -7.74
C THR A 19 -8.05 10.78 -6.34
N ASP A 20 -7.15 11.44 -5.60
CA ASP A 20 -7.54 12.15 -4.38
C ASP A 20 -7.77 13.63 -4.66
N ALA A 21 -8.93 14.13 -4.23
CA ALA A 21 -9.33 15.53 -4.38
C ALA A 21 -8.47 16.51 -3.54
N ASP A 22 -7.62 15.98 -2.64
CA ASP A 22 -7.00 16.73 -1.54
C ASP A 22 -5.48 16.52 -1.41
N GLY A 23 -4.74 16.37 -2.52
CA GLY A 23 -3.28 16.63 -2.49
C GLY A 23 -2.33 15.55 -2.99
N GLY A 24 -2.69 14.77 -4.00
CA GLY A 24 -1.73 13.96 -4.77
C GLY A 24 -1.23 12.70 -4.04
N ARG A 25 -2.01 12.17 -3.10
CA ARG A 25 -1.68 11.00 -2.28
C ARG A 25 -2.10 9.67 -2.91
N LEU A 26 -2.83 9.69 -4.03
CA LEU A 26 -3.31 8.47 -4.68
C LEU A 26 -3.12 8.53 -6.20
N LEU A 27 -2.19 7.71 -6.69
CA LEU A 27 -1.90 7.54 -8.11
C LEU A 27 -2.30 6.12 -8.54
N VAL A 28 -3.19 6.04 -9.54
CA VAL A 28 -3.62 4.77 -10.14
C VAL A 28 -3.12 4.70 -11.57
N VAL A 29 -2.32 3.69 -11.86
CA VAL A 29 -1.76 3.41 -13.19
C VAL A 29 -2.29 2.07 -13.68
N GLU A 30 -2.77 2.03 -14.91
CA GLU A 30 -3.18 0.81 -15.59
C GLU A 30 -2.23 0.54 -16.74
N GLY A 31 -1.63 -0.65 -16.72
CA GLY A 31 -0.76 -1.16 -17.77
C GLY A 31 -1.33 -2.39 -18.44
N LEU A 32 -0.91 -2.65 -19.66
CA LEU A 32 -1.13 -3.91 -20.36
C LEU A 32 0.22 -4.57 -20.66
N LYS A 33 0.32 -5.86 -20.37
CA LYS A 33 1.47 -6.71 -20.72
C LYS A 33 0.96 -8.09 -21.12
N LYS A 34 1.28 -8.53 -22.34
CA LYS A 34 0.82 -9.80 -22.94
C LYS A 34 -0.71 -9.97 -22.80
N ASP A 35 -1.47 -8.95 -23.19
CA ASP A 35 -2.94 -8.86 -23.09
C ASP A 35 -3.56 -8.97 -21.70
N ARG A 36 -2.75 -9.10 -20.65
CA ARG A 36 -3.19 -8.98 -19.27
C ARG A 36 -3.10 -7.53 -18.80
N ARG A 37 -4.18 -7.05 -18.20
CA ARG A 37 -4.24 -5.73 -17.56
C ARG A 37 -3.69 -5.84 -16.15
N TYR A 38 -2.84 -4.91 -15.77
CA TYR A 38 -2.34 -4.76 -14.42
C TYR A 38 -2.70 -3.38 -13.90
N ARG A 39 -2.96 -3.28 -12.60
CA ARG A 39 -3.22 -2.01 -11.93
C ARG A 39 -2.18 -1.80 -10.84
N LEU A 40 -1.46 -0.69 -10.92
CA LEU A 40 -0.56 -0.23 -9.88
C LEU A 40 -1.24 0.94 -9.16
N ILE A 41 -1.33 0.86 -7.85
CA ILE A 41 -1.84 1.94 -7.02
C ILE A 41 -0.70 2.37 -6.10
N ASN A 42 -0.17 3.57 -6.32
CA ASN A 42 0.77 4.18 -5.39
C ASN A 42 0.00 5.06 -4.40
N ILE A 43 0.27 4.89 -3.11
CA ILE A 43 -0.37 5.64 -2.04
C ILE A 43 0.64 6.39 -1.17
N TYR A 44 0.21 7.53 -0.66
CA TYR A 44 0.83 8.23 0.47
C TYR A 44 -0.26 8.55 1.49
N ALA A 45 -0.55 7.61 2.38
CA ALA A 45 -1.67 7.70 3.28
C ALA A 45 -1.52 8.88 4.27
N PRO A 46 -2.62 9.56 4.65
CA PRO A 46 -2.57 10.65 5.60
C PRO A 46 -2.08 10.19 6.99
N ASN A 47 -1.41 11.08 7.72
CA ASN A 47 -0.98 10.80 9.11
C ASN A 47 -2.14 10.76 10.12
N LYS A 48 -3.25 11.46 9.83
CA LYS A 48 -4.38 11.57 10.77
C LYS A 48 -5.37 10.44 10.55
N VAL A 49 -5.61 9.66 11.61
CA VAL A 49 -6.54 8.52 11.63
C VAL A 49 -7.95 8.88 11.14
N MET A 50 -8.44 10.09 11.45
CA MET A 50 -9.76 10.55 11.00
C MET A 50 -9.93 10.58 9.47
N GLU A 51 -8.84 10.70 8.72
CA GLU A 51 -8.84 10.73 7.26
C GLU A 51 -8.78 9.33 6.63
N TRP A 52 -8.38 8.31 7.40
CA TRP A 52 -8.07 6.96 6.90
C TRP A 52 -9.29 6.26 6.31
N LYS A 53 -10.44 6.33 6.99
CA LYS A 53 -11.68 5.68 6.53
C LYS A 53 -12.06 6.17 5.13
N ARG A 54 -11.98 7.49 4.91
CA ARG A 54 -12.24 8.08 3.60
C ARG A 54 -11.16 7.66 2.60
N PHE A 55 -9.90 7.84 2.96
CA PHE A 55 -8.76 7.58 2.08
C PHE A 55 -8.69 6.13 1.58
N PHE A 56 -8.65 5.16 2.50
CA PHE A 56 -8.62 3.73 2.15
C PHE A 56 -9.93 3.26 1.52
N GLY A 57 -11.05 3.91 1.84
CA GLY A 57 -12.32 3.71 1.13
C GLY A 57 -12.23 4.09 -0.35
N VAL A 58 -11.60 5.23 -0.68
CA VAL A 58 -11.37 5.64 -2.08
C VAL A 58 -10.37 4.70 -2.75
N ALA A 59 -9.22 4.44 -2.12
CA ALA A 59 -8.19 3.55 -2.67
C ALA A 59 -8.74 2.15 -2.95
N GLY A 60 -9.54 1.59 -2.02
CA GLY A 60 -10.14 0.27 -2.13
C GLY A 60 -11.19 0.11 -3.24
N ARG A 61 -11.79 1.20 -3.74
CA ARG A 61 -12.66 1.17 -4.93
C ARG A 61 -11.88 0.94 -6.22
N TRP A 62 -10.59 1.25 -6.23
CA TRP A 62 -9.71 0.99 -7.35
C TRP A 62 -9.07 -0.40 -7.28
N CYS A 63 -9.18 -1.14 -6.18
CA CYS A 63 -8.66 -2.50 -6.10
C CYS A 63 -9.49 -3.49 -6.93
N ASN A 64 -8.80 -4.37 -7.65
CA ASN A 64 -9.32 -5.53 -8.35
C ASN A 64 -8.31 -6.70 -8.26
N ASN A 65 -8.61 -7.83 -8.91
CA ASN A 65 -7.77 -9.04 -8.84
C ASN A 65 -6.37 -8.90 -9.48
N ASP A 66 -6.14 -7.86 -10.28
CA ASP A 66 -4.84 -7.58 -10.92
C ASP A 66 -4.17 -6.33 -10.32
N THR A 67 -4.53 -5.98 -9.08
CA THR A 67 -4.01 -4.80 -8.40
C THR A 67 -2.76 -5.11 -7.57
N ILE A 68 -1.78 -4.22 -7.66
CA ILE A 68 -0.70 -4.09 -6.70
C ILE A 68 -0.81 -2.69 -6.10
N MET A 69 -1.03 -2.62 -4.79
CA MET A 69 -1.04 -1.37 -4.04
C MET A 69 0.25 -1.26 -3.25
N MET A 70 0.95 -0.14 -3.37
CA MET A 70 2.23 0.09 -2.71
C MET A 70 2.38 1.55 -2.29
N GLY A 71 3.34 1.79 -1.39
CA GLY A 71 3.70 3.13 -0.93
C GLY A 71 3.70 3.22 0.58
N ASP A 72 3.61 4.44 1.09
CA ASP A 72 3.64 4.74 2.52
C ASP A 72 2.20 4.76 3.06
N PHE A 73 1.90 3.84 3.96
CA PHE A 73 0.57 3.70 4.56
C PHE A 73 0.44 4.48 5.88
N ASN A 74 1.51 5.09 6.38
CA ASN A 74 1.56 5.80 7.67
C ASN A 74 0.92 5.01 8.84
N VAL A 75 1.03 3.69 8.79
CA VAL A 75 0.42 2.77 9.75
C VAL A 75 1.32 1.58 10.02
N ILE A 76 1.30 1.09 11.25
CA ILE A 76 1.94 -0.16 11.66
C ILE A 76 0.85 -1.22 11.66
N LEU A 77 0.98 -2.29 10.87
CA LEU A 77 -0.05 -3.34 10.78
C LEU A 77 0.08 -4.33 11.94
N THR A 78 1.28 -4.85 12.17
CA THR A 78 1.57 -5.90 13.16
C THR A 78 2.64 -5.46 14.16
N SER A 79 2.79 -6.20 15.27
CA SER A 79 3.88 -5.97 16.22
C SER A 79 5.26 -6.21 15.61
N ASP A 80 5.37 -7.03 14.57
CA ASP A 80 6.62 -7.29 13.86
C ASP A 80 7.02 -6.16 12.90
N ASP A 81 6.16 -5.16 12.74
CA ASP A 81 6.42 -3.94 11.97
C ASP A 81 7.00 -2.82 12.84
N VAL A 82 7.33 -3.10 14.10
CA VAL A 82 7.93 -2.10 14.99
C VAL A 82 9.08 -2.70 15.79
N SER A 83 10.11 -1.88 16.05
CA SER A 83 11.23 -2.30 16.90
C SER A 83 10.80 -2.50 18.35
N ASP A 84 11.48 -3.37 19.10
CA ASP A 84 11.13 -3.67 20.50
C ASP A 84 11.15 -2.44 21.43
N ALA A 85 11.94 -1.42 21.09
CA ALA A 85 11.99 -0.14 21.81
C ALA A 85 10.76 0.79 21.55
N SER A 86 9.81 0.35 20.72
CA SER A 86 8.63 1.10 20.31
C SER A 86 7.36 0.37 20.75
N LYS A 87 6.38 1.12 21.27
CA LYS A 87 5.11 0.53 21.69
C LYS A 87 4.23 0.27 20.46
N PHE A 88 3.80 -0.98 20.30
CA PHE A 88 2.66 -1.32 19.45
C PHE A 88 1.39 -1.17 20.27
N PHE A 89 0.66 -0.07 20.10
CA PHE A 89 -0.65 0.10 20.74
C PHE A 89 -1.73 -0.58 19.92
N PRO A 90 -2.80 -1.14 20.48
CA PRO A 90 -3.98 -1.49 19.70
C PRO A 90 -4.61 -0.20 19.14
N ASP A 91 -4.80 -0.12 17.83
CA ASP A 91 -5.50 1.01 17.21
C ASP A 91 -6.65 0.45 16.39
N SER A 92 -7.87 0.84 16.76
CA SER A 92 -9.11 0.45 16.09
C SER A 92 -9.10 0.86 14.62
N SER A 93 -8.31 1.86 14.24
CA SER A 93 -8.16 2.32 12.86
C SER A 93 -7.50 1.28 11.93
N ARG A 94 -6.65 0.37 12.45
CA ARG A 94 -6.08 -0.73 11.65
C ARG A 94 -7.13 -1.68 11.11
N SER A 95 -8.26 -1.79 11.81
CA SER A 95 -9.37 -2.63 11.37
C SER A 95 -9.85 -2.26 9.96
N LEU A 96 -9.71 -0.99 9.56
CA LEU A 96 -10.08 -0.53 8.21
C LEU A 96 -9.18 -1.14 7.13
N ILE A 97 -7.87 -1.22 7.38
CA ILE A 97 -6.92 -1.81 6.45
C ILE A 97 -7.08 -3.33 6.44
N TYR A 98 -7.21 -3.97 7.60
CA TYR A 98 -7.50 -5.40 7.67
C TYR A 98 -8.81 -5.78 6.97
N LYS A 99 -9.83 -4.94 7.10
CA LYS A 99 -11.09 -5.10 6.37
C LYS A 99 -10.86 -4.99 4.86
N LEU A 100 -10.12 -3.98 4.39
CA LEU A 100 -9.78 -3.84 2.97
C LEU A 100 -9.02 -5.07 2.44
N LEU A 101 -7.99 -5.52 3.16
CA LEU A 101 -7.21 -6.70 2.82
C LEU A 101 -8.10 -7.95 2.69
N LYS A 102 -8.98 -8.17 3.68
CA LYS A 102 -9.92 -9.29 3.67
C LYS A 102 -10.93 -9.20 2.52
N GLU A 103 -11.57 -8.04 2.33
CA GLU A 103 -12.60 -7.82 1.29
C GLU A 103 -12.05 -7.87 -0.14
N ARG A 104 -10.74 -7.68 -0.32
CA ARG A 104 -10.07 -7.72 -1.62
C ARG A 104 -9.14 -8.93 -1.78
N ASN A 105 -9.16 -9.85 -0.81
CA ASN A 105 -8.28 -11.03 -0.75
C ASN A 105 -6.79 -10.68 -0.94
N MET A 106 -6.36 -9.54 -0.39
CA MET A 106 -5.01 -9.03 -0.52
C MET A 106 -4.14 -9.42 0.67
N VAL A 107 -2.86 -9.62 0.39
CA VAL A 107 -1.82 -9.89 1.39
C VAL A 107 -0.67 -8.91 1.22
N ASP A 108 0.05 -8.67 2.31
CA ASP A 108 1.36 -8.03 2.26
C ASP A 108 2.40 -9.04 1.74
N ILE A 109 2.82 -8.85 0.49
CA ILE A 109 3.77 -9.74 -0.20
C ILE A 109 5.07 -9.87 0.59
N TRP A 110 5.57 -8.76 1.13
CA TRP A 110 6.85 -8.77 1.84
C TRP A 110 6.78 -9.64 3.09
N ARG A 111 5.67 -9.53 3.86
CA ARG A 111 5.47 -10.34 5.07
C ARG A 111 5.23 -11.81 4.75
N VAL A 112 4.54 -12.14 3.66
CA VAL A 112 4.38 -13.52 3.19
C VAL A 112 5.74 -14.17 2.91
N LEU A 113 6.64 -13.45 2.23
CA LEU A 113 7.98 -13.95 1.91
C LEU A 113 8.94 -13.92 3.11
N ASN A 114 8.69 -13.05 4.09
CA ASN A 114 9.56 -12.81 5.24
C ASN A 114 8.79 -12.88 6.57
N PRO A 115 8.15 -14.03 6.89
CA PRO A 115 7.16 -14.12 7.96
C PRO A 115 7.71 -13.74 9.34
N LYS A 116 8.99 -14.03 9.61
CA LYS A 116 9.63 -13.82 10.92
C LYS A 116 10.66 -12.68 10.94
N VAL A 117 10.85 -11.98 9.83
CA VAL A 117 11.89 -10.94 9.72
C VAL A 117 11.36 -9.62 10.25
N LYS A 118 12.13 -8.96 11.11
CA LYS A 118 11.88 -7.56 11.49
C LYS A 118 12.75 -6.64 10.62
N ALA A 119 12.12 -5.99 9.65
CA ALA A 119 12.74 -4.94 8.83
C ALA A 119 11.89 -3.68 8.92
N PHE A 120 12.51 -2.51 8.73
CA PHE A 120 11.87 -1.21 8.94
C PHE A 120 12.09 -0.32 7.73
N SER A 121 11.10 0.50 7.39
CA SER A 121 11.16 1.45 6.27
C SER A 121 11.21 2.91 6.73
N ARG A 122 10.87 3.16 8.01
CA ARG A 122 10.94 4.47 8.65
C ARG A 122 11.77 4.41 9.93
N MET A 123 12.60 5.43 10.12
CA MET A 123 13.44 5.62 11.29
C MET A 123 13.34 7.06 11.78
N GLN A 124 13.20 7.26 13.08
CA GLN A 124 13.16 8.60 13.69
C GLN A 124 13.75 8.57 15.10
N VAL A 125 14.31 9.68 15.56
CA VAL A 125 14.73 9.84 16.97
C VAL A 125 13.67 10.65 17.70
N VAL A 126 13.07 10.08 18.74
CA VAL A 126 12.06 10.74 19.58
C VAL A 126 12.55 10.69 21.02
N GLN A 127 12.72 11.87 21.64
CA GLN A 127 13.22 11.99 23.02
C GLN A 127 14.54 11.21 23.25
N GLY A 128 15.49 11.34 22.31
CA GLY A 128 16.79 10.67 22.38
C GLY A 128 16.75 9.15 22.11
N ARG A 129 15.60 8.58 21.76
CA ARG A 129 15.45 7.15 21.46
C ARG A 129 15.16 6.91 19.99
N LEU A 130 15.93 6.01 19.37
CA LEU A 130 15.67 5.56 18.01
C LEU A 130 14.39 4.72 17.96
N LYS A 131 13.41 5.18 17.18
CA LYS A 131 12.16 4.49 16.88
C LYS A 131 12.20 4.04 15.42
N ARG A 132 11.92 2.76 15.18
CA ARG A 132 11.91 2.16 13.85
C ARG A 132 10.58 1.45 13.61
N SER A 133 10.04 1.63 12.41
CA SER A 133 8.76 1.05 11.99
C SER A 133 8.77 0.71 10.50
N ARG A 134 8.02 -0.32 10.12
CA ARG A 134 7.67 -0.59 8.72
C ARG A 134 6.30 -0.03 8.45
N ILE A 135 6.25 0.97 7.58
CA ILE A 135 4.99 1.63 7.18
C ILE A 135 4.81 1.64 5.67
N ASP A 136 5.83 1.22 4.93
CA ASP A 136 5.79 1.00 3.50
C ASP A 136 5.44 -0.46 3.23
N PHE A 137 4.35 -0.69 2.52
CA PHE A 137 3.82 -2.05 2.27
C PHE A 137 3.58 -2.28 0.79
N TRP A 138 3.67 -3.54 0.37
CA TRP A 138 3.29 -4.02 -0.96
C TRP A 138 2.15 -5.02 -0.83
N LEU A 139 0.94 -4.56 -1.16
CA LEU A 139 -0.28 -5.34 -1.05
C LEU A 139 -0.74 -5.84 -2.42
N SER A 140 -1.06 -7.12 -2.53
CA SER A 140 -1.61 -7.70 -3.76
C SER A 140 -2.58 -8.84 -3.47
N PRO A 141 -3.60 -9.07 -4.31
CA PRO A 141 -4.45 -10.25 -4.22
C PRO A 141 -3.64 -11.54 -4.21
N ILE A 142 -4.06 -12.52 -3.41
CA ILE A 142 -3.56 -13.87 -3.53
C ILE A 142 -4.04 -14.41 -4.88
N LEU A 143 -3.11 -14.64 -5.81
CA LEU A 143 -3.42 -15.39 -7.01
C LEU A 143 -3.66 -16.85 -6.60
N HIS A 144 -4.91 -17.28 -6.59
CA HIS A 144 -5.23 -18.69 -6.67
C HIS A 144 -4.67 -19.18 -8.01
N ARG A 145 -3.56 -19.91 -7.96
CA ARG A 145 -3.06 -20.68 -9.09
C ARG A 145 -3.98 -21.84 -9.36
#